data_AF-A0A3N2M6K6-F1
#
_entry.id   AF-A0A3N2M6K6-F1
#
_cell.length_a   1.000
_cell.length_b   1.000
_cell.length_c   1.000
_cell.angle_alpha   90.00
_cell.angle_beta   90.00
_cell.angle_gamma   90.00
#
_symmetry.space_group_name_H-M   'P 1'
#
loop_
_entity.id
_entity.type
_entity.pdbx_description
1 polymer ?
#
loop_
_entity_poly.entity_id
_entity_poly.type
_entity_poly.pdbx_seq_one_letter_code
_entity_poly.pdbx_strand_id
1 'polypeptide(L)'
;MKKLLLCALLPSVLLCGCSSDDEPNGGSNYTEKQEKVFAIFNGTWADYQFSNLGSYPGANLQPEPDKIVFGSHYSTEKEIKKSSYIDGETTAFYAQGECTYYSVAYKGQPYEAVKCYYNVAPSATILSLWEVEDNTMFHVYDLKVVSETEFNLYQSGITLPYIFKKQ
;
A
#
# COMPACT_ATOMS: atom_id res chain seq x y z
N MET A 1 30.30 -20.04 71.06
CA MET A 1 29.90 -18.75 71.66
C MET A 1 29.74 -17.74 70.52
N LYS A 2 28.52 -17.25 70.31
CA LYS A 2 28.12 -16.38 69.19
C LYS A 2 28.74 -14.98 69.40
N LYS A 3 29.41 -14.44 68.36
CA LYS A 3 29.89 -13.05 68.35
C LYS A 3 28.91 -12.18 67.55
N LEU A 4 28.41 -11.15 68.21
CA LEU A 4 27.75 -9.99 67.61
C LEU A 4 28.71 -9.27 66.65
N LEU A 5 28.18 -8.72 65.57
CA LEU A 5 28.60 -7.40 65.07
C LEU A 5 27.45 -6.77 64.29
N LEU A 6 26.88 -5.74 64.92
CA LEU A 6 25.94 -4.78 64.37
C LEU A 6 26.79 -3.62 63.83
N CYS A 7 26.66 -3.25 62.55
CA CYS A 7 27.11 -1.94 62.09
C CYS A 7 26.23 -1.48 60.92
N ALA A 8 25.41 -0.46 61.21
CA ALA A 8 24.62 0.27 60.24
C ALA A 8 25.51 1.20 59.40
N LEU A 9 25.17 1.40 58.13
CA LEU A 9 25.40 2.65 57.39
C LEU A 9 24.49 2.71 56.15
N LEU A 10 23.96 3.90 55.97
CA LEU A 10 22.80 4.34 55.18
C LEU A 10 23.25 4.76 53.74
N PRO A 11 22.37 5.30 52.90
CA PRO A 11 22.08 4.88 51.53
C PRO A 11 23.02 5.48 50.46
N SER A 12 23.09 4.84 49.28
CA SER A 12 23.74 5.44 48.10
C SER A 12 22.76 5.45 46.93
N VAL A 13 22.19 6.64 46.71
CA VAL A 13 21.52 7.04 45.47
C VAL A 13 22.58 7.06 44.37
N LEU A 14 22.42 6.21 43.36
CA LEU A 14 23.04 6.34 42.03
C LEU A 14 21.86 6.53 41.07
N LEU A 15 21.52 7.78 40.75
CA LEU A 15 21.96 8.49 39.54
C LEU A 15 21.47 7.83 38.25
N CYS A 16 20.47 8.52 37.67
CA CYS A 16 20.08 8.60 36.28
C CYS A 16 20.82 7.70 35.29
N GLY A 17 20.09 6.74 34.76
CA GLY A 17 20.22 6.28 33.40
C GLY A 17 18.82 6.24 32.79
N CYS A 18 18.30 7.39 32.36
CA CYS A 18 17.32 7.40 31.27
C CYS A 18 18.09 6.93 30.03
N SER A 19 18.30 5.62 29.92
CA SER A 19 18.64 5.01 28.65
C SER A 19 17.39 5.21 27.81
N SER A 20 17.48 6.20 26.93
CA SER A 20 16.68 6.26 25.71
C SER A 20 17.13 5.10 24.83
N ASP A 21 16.83 3.88 25.27
CA ASP A 21 16.73 2.73 24.38
C ASP A 21 15.28 2.73 23.88
N ASP A 22 14.94 3.77 23.11
CA ASP A 22 13.95 3.60 22.06
C ASP A 22 14.61 2.67 21.03
N GLU A 23 14.66 1.37 21.35
CA GLU A 23 14.66 0.38 20.29
C GLU A 23 13.54 0.80 19.31
N PRO A 24 13.81 0.94 18.01
CA PRO A 24 12.75 1.14 17.04
C PRO A 24 11.96 -0.16 16.97
N ASN A 25 11.09 -0.33 17.96
CA ASN A 25 10.15 -1.42 18.12
C ASN A 25 9.14 -1.31 16.99
N GLY A 26 9.38 -2.04 15.89
CA GLY A 26 8.39 -2.78 15.09
C GLY A 26 7.01 -2.15 14.82
N GLY A 27 6.91 -0.83 14.79
CA GLY A 27 5.69 -0.09 14.49
C GLY A 27 5.65 0.21 12.99
N SER A 28 4.49 -0.04 12.37
CA SER A 28 4.14 0.50 11.06
C SER A 28 4.62 1.95 10.93
N ASN A 29 5.56 2.22 10.00
CA ASN A 29 6.02 3.58 9.67
C ASN A 29 5.06 4.27 8.68
N TYR A 30 3.80 3.85 8.62
CA TYR A 30 2.81 4.46 7.75
C TYR A 30 2.21 5.70 8.40
N THR A 31 1.87 6.69 7.58
CA THR A 31 1.13 7.86 8.04
C THR A 31 -0.31 7.48 8.35
N GLU A 32 -0.97 8.22 9.25
CA GLU A 32 -2.40 8.05 9.55
C GLU A 32 -3.26 8.10 8.27
N LYS A 33 -2.85 8.91 7.27
CA LYS A 33 -3.55 8.99 5.98
C LYS A 33 -3.42 7.70 5.18
N GLN A 34 -2.22 7.11 5.15
CA GLN A 34 -1.99 5.83 4.49
C GLN A 34 -2.80 4.72 5.16
N GLU A 35 -2.81 4.65 6.49
CA GLU A 35 -3.59 3.65 7.24
C GLU A 35 -5.10 3.72 6.92
N LYS A 36 -5.65 4.92 6.75
CA LYS A 36 -7.05 5.10 6.31
C LYS A 36 -7.30 4.58 4.90
N VAL A 37 -6.34 4.71 3.98
CA VAL A 37 -6.44 4.12 2.63
C VAL A 37 -6.35 2.59 2.72
N PHE A 38 -5.43 2.06 3.52
CA PHE A 38 -5.25 0.61 3.67
C PHE A 38 -6.48 -0.07 4.28
N ALA A 39 -7.16 0.61 5.20
CA ALA A 39 -8.41 0.11 5.79
C ALA A 39 -9.51 -0.14 4.72
N ILE A 40 -9.48 0.58 3.60
CA ILE A 40 -10.46 0.40 2.52
C ILE A 40 -9.93 -0.47 1.37
N PHE A 41 -8.61 -0.58 1.20
CA PHE A 41 -7.95 -1.42 0.19
C PHE A 41 -8.02 -2.91 0.57
N ASN A 42 -9.23 -3.44 0.54
CA ASN A 42 -9.52 -4.87 0.65
C ASN A 42 -10.63 -5.24 -0.33
N GLY A 43 -10.57 -6.49 -0.80
CA GLY A 43 -11.56 -7.05 -1.70
C GLY A 43 -11.48 -6.49 -3.12
N THR A 44 -12.60 -6.56 -3.83
CA THR A 44 -12.67 -6.21 -5.26
C THR A 44 -13.22 -4.81 -5.45
N TRP A 45 -12.55 -4.05 -6.30
CA TRP A 45 -12.95 -2.72 -6.74
C TRP A 45 -13.04 -2.73 -8.27
N ALA A 46 -14.10 -2.16 -8.82
CA ALA A 46 -14.33 -2.12 -10.27
C ALA A 46 -14.51 -0.69 -10.76
N ASP A 47 -13.97 -0.36 -11.93
CA ASP A 47 -14.18 0.94 -12.57
C ASP A 47 -15.62 1.06 -13.10
N TYR A 48 -16.30 2.14 -12.75
CA TYR A 48 -17.64 2.47 -13.24
C TYR A 48 -17.62 3.47 -14.39
N GLN A 49 -16.52 4.22 -14.55
CA GLN A 49 -16.48 5.34 -15.48
C GLN A 49 -16.37 4.87 -16.94
N PHE A 50 -15.61 3.81 -17.21
CA PHE A 50 -15.34 3.33 -18.57
C PHE A 50 -15.80 1.90 -18.80
N SER A 51 -16.87 1.48 -18.12
CA SER A 51 -17.36 0.10 -18.15
C SER A 51 -18.87 -0.02 -18.32
N ASN A 52 -19.32 -1.26 -18.46
CA ASN A 52 -20.74 -1.61 -18.47
C ASN A 52 -21.46 -1.44 -17.13
N LEU A 53 -20.75 -1.10 -16.05
CA LEU A 53 -21.33 -0.75 -14.75
C LEU A 53 -21.76 0.72 -14.67
N GLY A 54 -21.36 1.55 -15.64
CA GLY A 54 -21.67 2.97 -15.65
C GLY A 54 -23.18 3.26 -15.69
N SER A 55 -23.58 4.41 -15.15
CA SER A 55 -24.98 4.85 -15.13
C SER A 55 -25.37 5.77 -16.31
N TYR A 56 -24.52 5.90 -17.32
CA TYR A 56 -24.73 6.78 -18.46
C TYR A 56 -25.37 6.04 -19.66
N PRO A 57 -26.10 6.75 -20.55
CA PRO A 57 -26.66 6.14 -21.75
C PRO A 57 -25.59 5.44 -22.59
N GLY A 58 -25.79 4.15 -22.87
CA GLY A 58 -24.84 3.34 -23.64
C GLY A 58 -23.74 2.68 -22.81
N ALA A 59 -23.74 2.80 -21.47
CA ALA A 59 -22.82 2.07 -20.60
C ALA A 59 -22.88 0.56 -20.88
N ASN A 60 -24.07 -0.02 -21.06
CA ASN A 60 -24.28 -1.43 -21.41
C ASN A 60 -23.58 -1.90 -22.70
N LEU A 61 -23.04 -0.99 -23.53
CA LEU A 61 -22.27 -1.32 -24.74
C LEU A 61 -20.75 -1.32 -24.51
N GLN A 62 -20.30 -0.86 -23.35
CA GLN A 62 -18.91 -0.80 -22.94
C GLN A 62 -18.38 -2.18 -22.54
N PRO A 63 -17.05 -2.36 -22.46
CA PRO A 63 -16.48 -3.58 -21.91
C PRO A 63 -16.86 -3.80 -20.45
N GLU A 64 -16.58 -5.02 -19.98
CA GLU A 64 -16.52 -5.32 -18.55
C GLU A 64 -15.51 -4.38 -17.86
N PRO A 65 -15.65 -4.10 -16.55
CA PRO A 65 -14.84 -3.09 -15.87
C PRO A 65 -13.40 -3.54 -15.65
N ASP A 66 -12.45 -2.61 -15.72
CA ASP A 66 -11.15 -2.83 -15.09
C ASP A 66 -11.35 -3.04 -13.57
N LYS A 67 -10.58 -3.94 -12.97
CA LYS A 67 -10.72 -4.28 -11.55
C LYS A 67 -9.39 -4.26 -10.84
N ILE A 68 -9.42 -3.85 -9.57
CA ILE A 68 -8.32 -4.05 -8.63
C ILE A 68 -8.84 -4.95 -7.52
N VAL A 69 -8.20 -6.10 -7.32
CA VAL A 69 -8.45 -6.96 -6.18
C VAL A 69 -7.30 -6.75 -5.21
N PHE A 70 -7.56 -6.03 -4.12
CA PHE A 70 -6.57 -5.84 -3.07
C PHE A 70 -6.52 -7.07 -2.16
N GLY A 71 -5.32 -7.62 -2.01
CA GLY A 71 -5.03 -8.80 -1.22
C GLY A 71 -4.43 -8.43 0.13
N SER A 72 -3.28 -9.02 0.44
CA SER A 72 -2.58 -8.81 1.71
C SER A 72 -2.02 -7.39 1.81
N HIS A 73 -2.16 -6.80 3.01
CA HIS A 73 -1.45 -5.59 3.41
C HIS A 73 -0.33 -5.98 4.40
N TYR A 74 0.85 -5.39 4.25
CA TYR A 74 1.98 -5.66 5.13
C TYR A 74 1.94 -4.73 6.34
N SER A 75 2.33 -5.22 7.52
CA SER A 75 2.45 -4.37 8.73
C SER A 75 3.60 -3.37 8.64
N THR A 76 4.56 -3.63 7.76
CA THR A 76 5.71 -2.79 7.47
C THR A 76 6.04 -2.96 6.00
N GLU A 77 6.53 -1.91 5.36
CA GLU A 77 6.82 -1.96 3.95
C GLU A 77 7.89 -3.01 3.62
N LYS A 78 7.66 -3.75 2.53
CA LYS A 78 8.57 -4.76 2.01
C LYS A 78 9.46 -4.12 0.98
N GLU A 79 10.76 -4.11 1.22
CA GLU A 79 11.74 -3.68 0.21
C GLU A 79 11.69 -4.61 -1.00
N ILE A 80 11.47 -4.05 -2.18
CA ILE A 80 11.52 -4.74 -3.46
C ILE A 80 12.77 -4.30 -4.20
N LYS A 81 13.57 -5.27 -4.62
CA LYS A 81 14.85 -5.04 -5.29
C LYS A 81 14.78 -5.36 -6.77
N LYS A 82 15.65 -4.73 -7.55
CA LYS A 82 15.82 -5.00 -8.97
C LYS A 82 17.31 -5.09 -9.29
N SER A 83 17.65 -6.01 -10.18
CA SER A 83 19.03 -6.17 -10.66
C SER A 83 19.20 -5.47 -12.00
N SER A 84 20.31 -4.74 -12.15
CA SER A 84 20.78 -4.19 -13.43
C SER A 84 22.22 -4.64 -13.67
N TYR A 85 22.63 -4.70 -14.94
CA TYR A 85 24.01 -5.05 -15.30
C TYR A 85 25.03 -3.98 -14.85
N ILE A 86 24.62 -2.71 -14.82
CA ILE A 86 25.51 -1.58 -14.52
C ILE A 86 25.63 -1.36 -13.01
N ASP A 87 24.51 -1.40 -12.30
CA ASP A 87 24.42 -0.97 -10.89
C ASP A 87 24.34 -2.14 -9.91
N GLY A 88 24.24 -3.38 -10.40
CA GLY A 88 24.02 -4.56 -9.57
C GLY A 88 22.61 -4.60 -9.00
N GLU A 89 22.47 -5.02 -7.75
CA GLU A 89 21.17 -5.07 -7.05
C GLU A 89 20.90 -3.72 -6.37
N THR A 90 19.79 -3.08 -6.74
CA THR A 90 19.33 -1.82 -6.14
C THR A 90 17.88 -1.94 -5.64
N THR A 91 17.53 -1.12 -4.67
CA THR A 91 16.14 -0.99 -4.22
C THR A 91 15.32 -0.34 -5.34
N ALA A 92 14.26 -1.03 -5.78
CA ALA A 92 13.32 -0.49 -6.76
C ALA A 92 12.26 0.37 -6.06
N PHE A 93 11.60 -0.18 -5.05
CA PHE A 93 10.57 0.50 -4.27
C PHE A 93 10.27 -0.26 -2.97
N TYR A 94 9.40 0.31 -2.13
CA TYR A 94 8.91 -0.34 -0.92
C TYR A 94 7.41 -0.65 -1.07
N ALA A 95 7.06 -1.94 -1.11
CA ALA A 95 5.68 -2.40 -1.27
C ALA A 95 4.93 -2.33 0.05
N GLN A 96 3.66 -1.91 0.02
CA GLN A 96 2.78 -1.86 1.20
C GLN A 96 1.77 -2.99 1.22
N GLY A 97 1.56 -3.65 0.08
CA GLY A 97 0.75 -4.85 -0.01
C GLY A 97 0.70 -5.37 -1.43
N GLU A 98 -0.17 -6.34 -1.62
CA GLU A 98 -0.34 -7.08 -2.86
C GLU A 98 -1.74 -6.86 -3.44
N CYS A 99 -1.83 -6.93 -4.76
CA CYS A 99 -3.05 -6.78 -5.53
C CYS A 99 -3.03 -7.67 -6.77
N THR A 100 -4.18 -7.77 -7.43
CA THR A 100 -4.24 -8.20 -8.83
C THR A 100 -5.01 -7.15 -9.60
N TYR A 101 -4.38 -6.61 -10.64
CA TYR A 101 -4.98 -5.68 -11.57
C TYR A 101 -5.53 -6.47 -12.75
N TYR A 102 -6.78 -6.24 -13.08
CA TYR A 102 -7.46 -6.83 -14.22
C TYR A 102 -7.78 -5.72 -15.21
N SER A 103 -7.15 -5.75 -16.38
CA SER A 103 -7.49 -4.85 -17.48
C SER A 103 -8.15 -5.61 -18.62
N VAL A 104 -9.12 -4.98 -19.26
CA VAL A 104 -9.71 -5.52 -20.47
C VAL A 104 -8.78 -5.27 -21.65
N ALA A 105 -8.20 -6.34 -22.20
CA ALA A 105 -7.79 -6.34 -23.59
C ALA A 105 -9.06 -6.28 -24.45
N TYR A 106 -9.11 -5.34 -25.40
CA TYR A 106 -10.20 -5.05 -26.34
C TYR A 106 -11.26 -6.15 -26.56
N LYS A 107 -12.55 -5.75 -26.55
CA LYS A 107 -13.78 -6.58 -26.66
C LYS A 107 -13.58 -8.01 -27.21
N GLY A 108 -13.72 -8.99 -26.32
CA GLY A 108 -13.71 -10.42 -26.67
C GLY A 108 -12.43 -11.17 -26.29
N GLN A 109 -11.40 -10.46 -25.81
CA GLN A 109 -10.23 -11.09 -25.20
C GLN A 109 -10.50 -11.40 -23.72
N PRO A 110 -9.87 -12.47 -23.16
CA PRO A 110 -9.89 -12.70 -21.73
C PRO A 110 -9.20 -11.53 -21.01
N TYR A 111 -9.60 -11.29 -19.76
CA TYR A 111 -8.91 -10.33 -18.90
C TYR A 111 -7.44 -10.69 -18.77
N GLU A 112 -6.59 -9.69 -18.92
CA GLU A 112 -5.22 -9.80 -18.47
C GLU A 112 -5.20 -9.58 -16.96
N ALA A 113 -4.65 -10.54 -16.22
CA ALA A 113 -4.55 -10.49 -14.77
C ALA A 113 -3.09 -10.32 -14.37
N VAL A 114 -2.74 -9.09 -13.98
CA VAL A 114 -1.38 -8.72 -13.56
C VAL A 114 -1.32 -8.79 -12.04
N LYS A 115 -0.49 -9.71 -11.52
CA LYS A 115 -0.18 -9.72 -10.08
C LYS A 115 0.70 -8.52 -9.78
N CYS A 116 0.28 -7.73 -8.80
CA CYS A 116 0.92 -6.47 -8.48
C CYS A 116 1.25 -6.31 -7.00
N TYR A 117 2.28 -5.52 -6.73
CA TYR A 117 2.42 -4.79 -5.47
C TYR A 117 1.77 -3.42 -5.61
N TYR A 118 1.28 -2.86 -4.51
CA TYR A 118 0.88 -1.46 -4.45
C TYR A 118 1.76 -0.66 -3.48
N ASN A 119 1.95 0.61 -3.82
CA ASN A 119 2.52 1.61 -2.93
C ASN A 119 1.66 2.89 -3.01
N VAL A 120 1.22 3.35 -1.85
CA VAL A 120 0.54 4.63 -1.62
C VAL A 120 1.55 5.60 -1.01
N ALA A 121 1.71 6.77 -1.62
CA ALA A 121 2.63 7.78 -1.08
C ALA A 121 2.22 8.24 0.34
N PRO A 122 3.15 8.76 1.16
CA PRO A 122 2.85 9.24 2.52
C PRO A 122 1.71 10.26 2.61
N SER A 123 1.50 11.04 1.55
CA SER A 123 0.40 12.01 1.43
C SER A 123 -0.99 11.37 1.24
N ALA A 124 -1.05 10.08 0.92
CA ALA A 124 -2.24 9.35 0.46
C ALA A 124 -2.88 9.90 -0.82
N THR A 125 -2.09 10.56 -1.67
CA THR A 125 -2.57 11.18 -2.91
C THR A 125 -2.02 10.54 -4.18
N ILE A 126 -1.14 9.55 -4.06
CA ILE A 126 -0.56 8.82 -5.20
C ILE A 126 -0.67 7.34 -4.90
N LEU A 127 -1.15 6.58 -5.88
CA LEU A 127 -1.13 5.11 -5.91
C LEU A 127 -0.25 4.67 -7.07
N SER A 128 0.75 3.83 -6.80
CA SER A 128 1.52 3.16 -7.83
C SER A 128 1.31 1.65 -7.76
N LEU A 129 1.22 1.02 -8.92
CA LEU A 129 1.10 -0.42 -9.09
C LEU A 129 2.34 -0.95 -9.82
N TRP A 130 2.91 -2.01 -9.26
CA TRP A 130 4.16 -2.60 -9.70
C TRP A 130 3.96 -4.07 -9.98
N GLU A 131 4.37 -4.54 -11.14
CA GLU A 131 4.25 -5.94 -11.53
C GLU A 131 5.21 -6.81 -10.71
N VAL A 132 4.72 -7.95 -10.25
CA VAL A 132 5.50 -8.87 -9.40
C VAL A 132 6.56 -9.62 -10.20
N GLU A 133 6.32 -9.88 -11.49
CA GLU A 133 7.20 -10.71 -12.32
C GLU A 133 8.59 -10.08 -12.52
N ASP A 134 8.63 -8.78 -12.79
CA ASP A 134 9.86 -8.07 -13.17
C ASP A 134 10.17 -6.84 -12.31
N ASN A 135 9.37 -6.62 -11.27
CA ASN A 135 9.44 -5.47 -10.37
C ASN A 135 9.42 -4.13 -11.13
N THR A 136 8.64 -4.04 -12.21
CA THR A 136 8.42 -2.80 -12.95
C THR A 136 7.13 -2.10 -12.55
N MET A 137 7.16 -0.78 -12.57
CA MET A 137 5.99 0.04 -12.36
C MET A 137 5.22 0.12 -13.68
N PHE A 138 3.95 -0.29 -13.68
CA PHE A 138 3.10 -0.21 -14.87
C PHE A 138 2.02 0.86 -14.75
N HIS A 139 1.62 1.23 -13.52
CA HIS A 139 0.70 2.34 -13.30
C HIS A 139 1.13 3.27 -12.16
N VAL A 140 0.91 4.57 -12.38
CA VAL A 140 0.93 5.61 -11.35
C VAL A 140 -0.29 6.47 -11.55
N TYR A 141 -1.02 6.68 -10.46
CA TYR A 141 -2.25 7.45 -10.44
C TYR A 141 -2.18 8.53 -9.37
N ASP A 142 -2.75 9.70 -9.65
CA ASP A 142 -3.22 10.55 -8.57
C ASP A 142 -4.45 9.87 -7.94
N LEU A 143 -4.33 9.56 -6.67
CA LEU A 143 -5.36 8.91 -5.86
C LEU A 143 -6.19 9.98 -5.15
N LYS A 144 -7.50 9.88 -5.30
CA LYS A 144 -8.47 10.63 -4.48
C LYS A 144 -9.47 9.66 -3.87
N VAL A 145 -9.36 9.42 -2.57
CA VAL A 145 -10.39 8.70 -1.82
C VAL A 145 -11.60 9.61 -1.65
N VAL A 146 -12.77 9.15 -2.08
CA VAL A 146 -14.05 9.87 -2.00
C VAL A 146 -14.85 9.41 -0.79
N SER A 147 -14.89 8.10 -0.54
CA SER A 147 -15.56 7.47 0.59
C SER A 147 -14.95 6.10 0.90
N GLU A 148 -15.50 5.38 1.88
CA GLU A 148 -15.11 4.00 2.20
C GLU A 148 -15.37 3.00 1.06
N THR A 149 -16.20 3.39 0.08
CA THR A 149 -16.64 2.53 -1.03
C THR A 149 -16.34 3.13 -2.40
N GLU A 150 -15.63 4.26 -2.46
CA GLU A 150 -15.31 4.95 -3.72
C GLU A 150 -13.97 5.67 -3.66
N PHE A 151 -13.15 5.47 -4.69
CA PHE A 151 -11.97 6.29 -4.95
C PHE A 151 -11.78 6.53 -6.45
N ASN A 152 -11.11 7.63 -6.77
CA ASN A 152 -10.80 8.02 -8.13
C ASN A 152 -9.31 7.87 -8.39
N LEU A 153 -8.97 7.33 -9.56
CA LEU A 153 -7.61 7.25 -10.05
C LEU A 153 -7.48 8.12 -11.30
N TYR A 154 -6.62 9.13 -11.23
CA TYR A 154 -6.31 9.98 -12.37
C TYR A 154 -4.99 9.54 -12.99
N GLN A 155 -5.01 9.24 -14.28
CA GLN A 155 -3.82 8.89 -15.05
C GLN A 155 -3.44 10.05 -15.96
N SER A 156 -2.15 10.36 -16.02
CA SER A 156 -1.64 11.37 -16.94
C SER A 156 -2.04 11.05 -18.39
N GLY A 157 -2.54 12.06 -19.10
CA GLY A 157 -3.00 11.92 -20.49
C GLY A 157 -4.48 11.55 -20.65
N ILE A 158 -5.21 11.25 -19.56
CA ILE A 158 -6.66 10.98 -19.61
C ILE A 158 -7.42 12.15 -18.98
N THR A 159 -8.51 12.57 -19.62
CA THR A 159 -9.30 13.75 -19.18
C THR A 159 -10.23 13.45 -18.01
N LEU A 160 -10.71 12.22 -17.90
CA LEU A 160 -11.61 11.77 -16.84
C LEU A 160 -10.92 10.72 -15.97
N PRO A 161 -11.15 10.71 -14.64
CA PRO A 161 -10.61 9.68 -13.78
C PRO A 161 -11.29 8.33 -14.03
N TYR A 162 -10.61 7.26 -13.68
CA TYR A 162 -11.28 6.00 -13.36
C TYR A 162 -11.99 6.14 -12.02
N ILE A 163 -13.23 5.67 -11.92
CA ILE A 163 -14.03 5.75 -10.69
C ILE A 163 -14.21 4.32 -10.19
N PHE A 164 -13.38 3.93 -9.23
CA PHE A 164 -13.42 2.61 -8.65
C PHE A 164 -14.40 2.58 -7.49
N LYS A 165 -15.35 1.64 -7.55
CA LYS A 165 -16.29 1.37 -6.45
C LYS A 165 -16.12 -0.04 -5.94
N LYS A 166 -16.29 -0.19 -4.63
CA LYS A 166 -16.26 -1.49 -3.96
C LYS A 166 -17.38 -2.39 -4.48
N GLN A 167 -17.08 -3.65 -4.75
CA GLN A 167 -18.01 -4.67 -5.23
C GLN A 167 -18.63 -5.48 -4.10
#